data_AF-A0A8S3JS06-F1
#
_entry.id   AF-A0A8S3JS06-F1
#
_cell.length_a   1.000
_cell.length_b   1.000
_cell.length_c   1.000
_cell.angle_alpha   90.00
_cell.angle_beta   90.00
_cell.angle_gamma   90.00
#
_symmetry.space_group_name_H-M   'P 1'
#
loop_
_entity.id
_entity.type
_entity.pdbx_description
1 polymer ?
#
loop_
_entity_poly.entity_id
_entity_poly.type
_entity_poly.pdbx_seq_one_letter_code
_entity_poly.pdbx_strand_id
1 'polypeptide(L)'
;MKWLREHIDVVNQEPVLFHKTIRENILFGFDSVTNEQIHQAAKMTNGHVFIMALPNKYETLLGERGTTLSDGQKQRIAIARALLRDPKILLLDE
;
A
#
# COMPACT_ATOMS: atom_id res chain seq x y z
N MET A 1 -15.45 -18.12 -9.92
CA MET A 1 -14.12 -17.45 -9.87
C MET A 1 -14.12 -16.05 -9.27
N LYS A 2 -15.24 -15.30 -9.22
CA LYS A 2 -15.26 -13.94 -8.60
C LYS A 2 -15.11 -13.99 -7.08
N TRP A 3 -15.85 -14.87 -6.40
CA TRP A 3 -15.80 -15.06 -4.94
C TRP A 3 -14.37 -15.29 -4.42
N LEU A 4 -13.59 -16.16 -5.06
CA LEU A 4 -12.22 -16.45 -4.60
C LEU A 4 -11.30 -15.22 -4.67
N ARG A 5 -11.43 -14.42 -5.74
CA ARG A 5 -10.63 -13.20 -5.94
C ARG A 5 -11.06 -12.03 -5.05
N GLU A 6 -12.28 -12.07 -4.52
CA GLU A 6 -12.77 -11.08 -3.55
C GLU A 6 -12.31 -11.39 -2.12
N HIS A 7 -11.83 -12.62 -1.85
CA HIS A 7 -11.48 -13.07 -0.50
C HIS A 7 -9.98 -13.33 -0.28
N ILE A 8 -9.19 -13.37 -1.35
CA ILE A 8 -7.76 -13.61 -1.33
C ILE A 8 -7.07 -12.43 -2.01
N ASP A 9 -6.09 -11.84 -1.33
CA ASP A 9 -5.18 -10.88 -1.95
C ASP A 9 -3.74 -11.42 -1.90
N VAL A 10 -2.99 -11.16 -2.96
CA VAL A 10 -1.63 -11.68 -3.15
C VAL A 10 -0.67 -10.51 -3.20
N VAL A 11 0.37 -10.56 -2.38
CA VAL A 11 1.46 -9.58 -2.37
C VAL A 11 2.73 -10.28 -2.85
N ASN A 12 3.25 -9.84 -3.99
CA ASN A 12 4.48 -10.37 -4.58
C ASN A 12 5.73 -9.89 -3.82
N GLN A 13 6.85 -10.64 -3.91
CA GLN A 13 8.16 -10.28 -3.34
C GLN A 13 8.64 -8.87 -3.68
N GLU A 14 8.52 -8.48 -4.95
CA GLU A 14 8.80 -7.12 -5.41
C GLU A 14 7.49 -6.40 -5.73
N PRO A 15 6.91 -5.70 -4.75
CA PRO A 15 5.67 -5.00 -4.98
C PRO A 15 5.90 -3.82 -5.93
N VAL A 16 5.22 -3.88 -7.07
CA VAL A 16 5.19 -2.78 -8.02
C VAL A 16 4.41 -1.62 -7.41
N LEU A 17 5.13 -0.52 -7.20
CA LEU A 17 4.55 0.78 -6.90
C LEU A 17 4.46 1.59 -8.19
N PHE A 18 3.35 2.29 -8.35
CA PHE A 18 3.11 3.18 -9.47
C PHE A 18 3.79 4.52 -9.24
N HIS A 19 4.13 5.22 -10.33
CA HIS A 19 4.67 6.58 -10.31
C HIS A 19 3.57 7.59 -9.92
N LYS A 20 3.19 7.54 -8.65
CA LYS A 20 2.02 8.18 -8.04
C LYS A 20 2.36 8.50 -6.58
N THR A 21 1.48 9.19 -5.86
CA THR A 21 1.71 9.43 -4.43
C THR A 21 1.64 8.13 -3.62
N ILE A 22 2.20 8.13 -2.41
CA ILE A 22 2.05 7.01 -1.46
C ILE A 22 0.57 6.72 -1.21
N ARG A 23 -0.24 7.76 -1.03
CA ARG A 23 -1.69 7.66 -0.89
C ARG A 23 -2.32 6.92 -2.05
N GLU A 24 -2.05 7.35 -3.28
CA GLU A 24 -2.61 6.72 -4.49
C GLU A 24 -2.14 5.27 -4.65
N ASN A 25 -0.90 4.97 -4.25
CA ASN A 25 -0.39 3.62 -4.24
C ASN A 25 -1.12 2.74 -3.24
N ILE A 26 -1.48 3.23 -2.07
CA ILE A 26 -2.26 2.48 -1.08
C ILE A 26 -3.72 2.32 -1.56
N LEU A 27 -4.31 3.39 -2.12
CA LEU A 27 -5.69 3.45 -2.62
C LEU A 27 -5.93 2.61 -3.90
N PHE A 28 -4.87 2.16 -4.58
CA PHE A 28 -4.99 1.58 -5.91
C PHE A 28 -6.00 0.42 -5.99
N GLY A 29 -7.01 0.57 -6.86
CA GLY A 29 -8.09 -0.40 -7.04
C GLY A 29 -9.35 -0.13 -6.20
N PHE A 30 -9.48 1.06 -5.61
CA PHE A 30 -10.69 1.49 -4.90
C PHE A 30 -11.15 2.88 -5.33
N ASP A 31 -12.47 3.05 -5.45
CA ASP A 31 -13.08 4.32 -5.86
C ASP A 31 -13.42 5.25 -4.68
N SER A 32 -13.56 4.72 -3.46
CA SER A 32 -14.03 5.50 -2.30
C SER A 32 -13.48 4.94 -0.98
N VAL A 33 -12.28 5.38 -0.60
CA VAL A 33 -11.66 5.07 0.69
C VAL A 33 -11.31 6.38 1.39
N THR A 34 -11.64 6.46 2.68
CA THR A 34 -11.36 7.63 3.50
C THR A 34 -9.88 7.73 3.88
N ASN A 35 -9.40 8.93 4.18
CA ASN A 35 -8.03 9.13 4.69
C ASN A 35 -7.76 8.30 5.94
N GLU A 36 -8.76 8.16 6.80
CA GLU A 36 -8.63 7.41 8.04
C GLU A 36 -8.35 5.93 7.76
N GLN A 37 -9.07 5.31 6.83
CA GLN A 37 -8.81 3.93 6.43
C GLN A 37 -7.40 3.76 5.84
N ILE A 38 -6.94 4.69 5.01
CA ILE A 38 -5.57 4.69 4.47
C ILE A 38 -4.54 4.77 5.62
N HIS A 39 -4.78 5.65 6.59
CA HIS A 39 -3.91 5.79 7.75
C HIS A 39 -3.89 4.53 8.61
N GLN A 40 -5.04 3.91 8.86
CA GLN A 40 -5.14 2.67 9.62
C GLN A 40 -4.41 1.52 8.93
N ALA A 41 -4.64 1.32 7.63
CA ALA A 41 -3.92 0.30 6.85
C ALA A 41 -2.40 0.51 6.89
N ALA A 42 -1.94 1.76 6.73
CA ALA A 42 -0.52 2.10 6.85
C ALA A 42 0.03 1.90 8.27
N LYS A 43 -0.78 2.11 9.33
CA LYS A 43 -0.36 1.83 10.72
C LYS A 43 -0.21 0.33 10.96
N MET A 44 -1.13 -0.49 10.46
CA MET A 44 -1.09 -1.95 10.59
C MET A 44 0.17 -2.56 9.96
N THR A 45 0.73 -1.93 8.92
CA THR A 45 1.99 -2.38 8.30
C THR A 45 3.24 -1.70 8.86
N ASN A 46 3.10 -0.89 9.92
CA ASN A 46 4.15 -0.01 10.44
C ASN A 46 4.70 0.97 9.38
N GLY A 47 3.95 1.21 8.30
CA GLY A 47 4.30 2.13 7.23
C GLY A 47 4.07 3.59 7.62
N HIS A 48 3.05 3.86 8.44
CA HIS A 48 2.69 5.22 8.86
C HIS A 48 3.89 6.00 9.43
N VAL A 49 4.74 5.36 10.23
CA VAL A 49 5.90 6.00 10.87
C VAL A 49 6.87 6.59 9.84
N PHE A 50 7.28 5.80 8.84
CA PHE A 50 8.21 6.29 7.83
C PHE A 50 7.54 7.28 6.88
N ILE A 51 6.26 7.07 6.55
CA ILE A 51 5.51 7.97 5.68
C ILE A 51 5.47 9.36 6.32
N MET A 52 5.17 9.44 7.62
CA MET A 52 5.11 10.71 8.35
C MET A 52 6.46 11.42 8.49
N ALA A 53 7.58 10.71 8.33
CA ALA A 53 8.92 11.29 8.32
C ALA A 53 9.30 11.93 6.97
N LEU A 54 8.53 11.67 5.90
CA LEU A 54 8.74 12.28 4.59
C LEU A 54 8.20 13.71 4.54
N PRO A 55 8.83 14.64 3.78
CA PRO A 55 8.38 16.04 3.71
C PRO A 55 6.91 16.20 3.31
N ASN A 56 6.47 15.42 2.33
CA ASN A 56 5.11 15.47 1.79
C ASN A 56 4.20 14.36 2.33
N LYS A 57 4.68 13.57 3.30
CA LYS A 57 3.92 12.50 3.96
C LYS A 57 3.25 11.56 2.94
N TYR A 58 1.93 11.38 3.02
CA TYR A 58 1.15 10.55 2.10
C TYR A 58 1.09 11.09 0.67
N GLU A 59 1.34 12.39 0.48
CA GLU A 59 1.39 13.04 -0.84
C GLU A 59 2.79 12.99 -1.47
N THR A 60 3.74 12.27 -0.85
CA THR A 60 5.05 12.04 -1.46
C THR A 60 4.90 11.24 -2.74
N LEU A 61 5.37 11.82 -3.85
CA LEU A 61 5.44 11.18 -5.17
C LEU A 61 6.55 10.12 -5.20
N LEU A 62 6.24 8.95 -5.72
CA LEU A 62 7.17 7.84 -5.96
C LEU A 62 7.53 7.74 -7.45
N GLY A 63 8.70 7.17 -7.75
CA GLY A 63 9.19 6.95 -9.13
C GLY A 63 10.48 7.72 -9.45
N GLU A 64 10.89 7.74 -10.72
CA GLU A 64 12.21 8.27 -11.15
C GLU A 64 12.50 9.73 -10.79
N ARG A 65 11.46 10.57 -10.67
CA ARG A 65 11.57 11.99 -10.23
C ARG A 65 11.07 12.21 -8.80
N GLY A 66 10.70 11.14 -8.10
CA GLY A 66 10.14 11.15 -6.76
C GLY A 66 11.10 10.57 -5.72
N THR A 67 10.59 10.31 -4.52
CA THR A 67 11.34 9.63 -3.46
C THR A 67 11.49 8.14 -3.78
N THR A 68 12.70 7.62 -3.63
CA THR A 68 12.94 6.17 -3.63
C THR A 68 12.69 5.60 -2.23
N LEU A 69 11.97 4.48 -2.19
CA LEU A 69 11.71 3.74 -0.96
C LEU A 69 12.62 2.50 -0.92
N SER A 70 13.03 2.09 0.28
CA SER A 70 13.65 0.78 0.44
C SER A 70 12.66 -0.34 0.13
N ASP A 71 13.15 -1.54 -0.18
CA ASP A 71 12.25 -2.64 -0.55
C ASP A 71 11.29 -3.01 0.59
N GLY A 72 11.76 -2.98 1.84
CA GLY A 72 10.89 -3.15 3.01
C GLY A 72 9.82 -2.06 3.13
N GLN A 73 10.11 -0.80 2.75
CA GLN A 73 9.10 0.26 2.71
C GLN A 73 8.09 0.04 1.57
N LYS A 74 8.55 -0.40 0.40
CA LYS A 74 7.66 -0.77 -0.72
C LYS A 74 6.71 -1.90 -0.32
N GLN A 75 7.24 -2.91 0.37
CA GLN A 75 6.46 -4.04 0.87
C GLN A 75 5.38 -3.60 1.86
N ARG A 76 5.70 -2.73 2.81
CA ARG A 76 4.71 -2.17 3.75
C ARG A 76 3.60 -1.39 3.05
N ILE A 77 3.89 -0.69 1.96
CA ILE A 77 2.87 0.00 1.14
C ILE A 77 1.98 -1.01 0.42
N ALA A 78 2.56 -2.06 -0.17
CA ALA A 78 1.77 -3.07 -0.87
C ALA A 78 0.90 -3.91 0.08
N ILE A 79 1.40 -4.25 1.26
CA ILE A 79 0.59 -4.90 2.29
C ILE A 79 -0.52 -3.94 2.75
N ALA A 80 -0.25 -2.64 2.90
CA ALA A 80 -1.30 -1.68 3.29
C ALA A 80 -2.39 -1.57 2.21
N ARG A 81 -2.02 -1.61 0.92
CA ARG A 81 -2.95 -1.72 -0.21
C ARG A 81 -3.81 -2.98 -0.10
N ALA A 82 -3.20 -4.11 0.24
CA ALA A 82 -3.94 -5.37 0.38
C ALA A 82 -4.88 -5.38 1.59
N LEU A 83 -4.44 -4.85 2.73
CA LEU A 83 -5.26 -4.75 3.94
C LEU A 83 -6.48 -3.84 3.75
N LEU A 84 -6.41 -2.84 2.88
CA LEU A 84 -7.60 -2.03 2.54
C LEU A 84 -8.73 -2.86 1.92
N ARG A 85 -8.43 -4.05 1.33
CA ARG A 85 -9.47 -4.94 0.76
C ARG A 85 -10.18 -5.76 1.82
N ASP A 86 -9.73 -5.69 3.08
CA ASP A 86 -10.17 -6.55 4.17
C ASP A 86 -10.20 -8.05 3.76
N PRO A 87 -9.07 -8.58 3.22
CA PRO A 87 -9.04 -9.95 2.72
C PRO A 87 -9.13 -10.93 3.89
N LYS A 88 -9.89 -12.02 3.70
CA LYS A 88 -9.95 -13.10 4.71
C LYS A 88 -8.64 -13.87 4.81
N ILE A 89 -7.89 -13.92 3.71
CA ILE A 89 -6.58 -14.58 3.62
C ILE A 89 -5.65 -13.66 2.83
N LEU A 90 -4.53 -13.28 3.44
CA LEU A 90 -3.44 -12.56 2.80
C LEU A 90 -2.32 -13.54 2.50
N LEU A 91 -1.98 -13.70 1.23
CA LEU A 91 -0.83 -14.50 0.79
C LEU A 91 0.35 -13.57 0.52
N LEU A 92 1.44 -13.80 1.25
CA LEU A 92 2.73 -13.18 0.99
C LEU A 92 3.55 -14.19 0.19
N ASP A 93 3.86 -13.88 -1.05
CA ASP A 93 4.71 -14.73 -1.88
C ASP A 93 6.17 -14.37 -1.59
N GLU A 94 6.93 -15.34 -1.05
CA GLU A 94 8.39 -15.35 -1.06
C GLU A 94 8.86 -16.06 -2.35
#